data_AF-A0A3D3ADL9-F1
#
_entry.id   AF-A0A3D3ADL9-F1
#
_cell.length_a   1.000
_cell.length_b   1.000
_cell.length_c   1.000
_cell.angle_alpha   90.00
_cell.angle_beta   90.00
_cell.angle_gamma   90.00
#
_symmetry.space_group_name_H-M   'P 1'
#
loop_
_entity.id
_entity.type
_entity.pdbx_description
1 polymer ?
#
loop_
_entity_poly.entity_id
_entity_poly.type
_entity_poly.pdbx_seq_one_letter_code
_entity_poly.pdbx_strand_id
1 'polypeptide(L)'
;GRDYRVLVIDKKVAAVALRMTPCVFGDGIHTIGELIEIENKSPLRGFDHEKPLTKIKVDNIVLNYLKNNNMSLNYIPKLHEKVILRFNANLSTGGVAKDCTDIIHPDNMEAAIKSAEAVGLDVAGVDICTRDISKSIYEDKGVVLEVNAAPGIRMHLYPSLGRGRNVASSIVDYIFKDKKDYSIPVVSITGTNGKTTTTRMVGHILSLSGKCVGMATTGGIYINGNLTQKGDTTGPGSAAAVLSNKDVEVAVLETARGGILRKGLGYDKADVGLITNISEDHLGIDGINTLEELINVKSLVLETVKDNGYAVINADESYANKLSEKVKSNIIYFSMQSDNLIIKKHMLDGGKAVFIKDGYICIGDCDNVKPLLAIKDIP
;
A
#
# COMPACT_ATOMS: atom_id res chain seq x y z
N GLY A 1 -5.40 18.84 35.87
CA GLY A 1 -6.69 18.95 35.17
C GLY A 1 -7.24 17.56 34.95
N ARG A 2 -8.07 17.37 33.93
CA ARG A 2 -8.43 16.08 33.34
C ARG A 2 -7.53 15.82 32.13
N ASP A 3 -7.27 14.55 31.83
CA ASP A 3 -6.33 14.15 30.77
C ASP A 3 -7.06 13.75 29.49
N TYR A 4 -6.86 14.54 28.44
CA TYR A 4 -7.46 14.33 27.12
C TYR A 4 -6.39 13.86 26.13
N ARG A 5 -6.71 12.84 25.35
CA ARG A 5 -5.95 12.43 24.17
C ARG A 5 -6.62 13.04 22.94
N VAL A 6 -5.92 13.92 22.24
CA VAL A 6 -6.32 14.53 20.97
C VAL A 6 -5.56 13.84 19.85
N LEU A 7 -6.28 13.18 18.95
CA LEU A 7 -5.70 12.57 17.76
C LEU A 7 -5.71 13.57 16.61
N VAL A 8 -4.52 13.93 16.15
CA VAL A 8 -4.30 14.77 14.96
C VAL A 8 -3.95 13.85 13.79
N ILE A 9 -4.64 14.03 12.66
CA ILE A 9 -4.36 13.39 11.37
C ILE A 9 -4.43 14.49 10.31
N ASP A 10 -3.41 14.62 9.49
CA ASP A 10 -3.40 15.56 8.36
C ASP A 10 -3.75 17.01 8.77
N LYS A 11 -3.07 17.51 9.81
CA LYS A 11 -3.29 18.86 10.37
C LYS A 11 -4.75 19.12 10.81
N LYS A 12 -5.50 18.06 11.14
CA LYS A 12 -6.87 18.14 11.64
C LYS A 12 -7.02 17.30 12.89
N VAL A 13 -7.80 17.78 13.84
CA VAL A 13 -8.22 16.95 14.98
C VAL A 13 -9.28 15.95 14.48
N ALA A 14 -8.92 14.68 14.46
CA ALA A 14 -9.77 13.59 14.01
C ALA A 14 -10.65 13.03 15.13
N ALA A 15 -10.14 13.02 16.36
CA ALA A 15 -10.89 12.58 17.53
C ALA A 15 -10.28 13.10 18.84
N VAL A 16 -11.10 13.20 19.89
CA VAL A 16 -10.68 13.59 21.23
C VAL A 16 -11.29 12.63 22.23
N ALA A 17 -10.50 12.14 23.18
CA ALA A 17 -10.99 11.24 24.21
C ALA A 17 -10.47 11.64 25.59
N LEU A 18 -11.40 11.83 26.53
CA LEU A 18 -11.09 11.95 27.95
C LEU A 18 -10.73 10.57 28.49
N ARG A 19 -9.52 10.43 29.04
CA ARG A 19 -9.09 9.23 29.75
C ARG A 19 -9.58 9.29 31.18
N MET A 20 -10.24 8.23 31.64
CA MET A 20 -10.69 8.11 33.02
C MET A 20 -10.03 6.91 33.69
N THR A 21 -9.67 7.10 34.96
CA THR A 21 -9.11 6.06 35.82
C THR A 21 -10.08 4.87 35.92
N PRO A 22 -9.56 3.63 35.99
CA PRO A 22 -10.40 2.47 36.28
C PRO A 22 -11.14 2.67 37.60
N CYS A 23 -12.43 2.39 37.60
CA CYS A 23 -13.29 2.48 38.77
C CYS A 23 -14.36 1.39 38.75
N VAL A 24 -14.88 1.08 39.93
CA VAL A 24 -16.11 0.29 40.12
C VAL A 24 -17.15 1.15 40.83
N PHE A 25 -18.42 0.81 40.64
CA PHE A 25 -19.54 1.45 41.31
C PHE A 25 -20.13 0.47 42.32
N GLY A 26 -20.29 0.90 43.56
CA GLY A 26 -20.92 0.09 44.59
C GLY A 26 -22.38 -0.19 44.27
N ASP A 27 -22.79 -1.41 44.57
CA ASP A 27 -24.20 -1.84 44.57
C ASP A 27 -24.72 -2.08 45.99
N GLY A 28 -23.89 -1.82 47.01
CA GLY A 28 -24.22 -2.06 48.43
C GLY A 28 -24.19 -3.53 48.83
N ILE A 29 -23.79 -4.45 47.94
CA ILE A 29 -23.84 -5.91 48.16
C ILE A 29 -22.46 -6.52 47.98
N HIS A 30 -21.80 -6.25 46.86
CA HIS A 30 -20.54 -6.88 46.49
C HIS A 30 -19.33 -6.08 47.01
N THR A 31 -18.27 -6.82 47.35
CA THR A 31 -16.97 -6.25 47.68
C THR A 31 -16.31 -5.63 46.45
N ILE A 32 -15.32 -4.73 46.63
CA ILE A 32 -14.52 -4.19 45.51
C ILE A 32 -13.92 -5.32 44.66
N GLY A 33 -13.41 -6.38 45.28
CA GLY A 33 -12.86 -7.53 44.56
C GLY A 33 -13.87 -8.19 43.62
N GLU A 34 -15.07 -8.47 44.13
CA GLU A 34 -16.17 -9.07 43.35
C GLU A 34 -16.66 -8.12 42.25
N LEU A 35 -16.77 -6.82 42.53
CA LEU A 35 -17.15 -5.81 41.53
C LEU A 35 -16.14 -5.74 40.37
N ILE A 36 -14.84 -5.87 40.65
CA ILE A 36 -13.80 -5.96 39.62
C ILE A 36 -13.99 -7.23 38.78
N GLU A 37 -14.28 -8.37 39.39
CA GLU A 37 -14.54 -9.61 38.67
C GLU A 37 -15.79 -9.51 37.78
N ILE A 38 -16.87 -8.91 38.28
CA ILE A 38 -18.10 -8.66 37.53
C ILE A 38 -17.81 -7.78 36.31
N GLU A 39 -17.10 -6.67 36.49
CA GLU A 39 -16.72 -5.77 35.41
C GLU A 39 -15.85 -6.49 34.36
N ASN A 40 -14.92 -7.34 34.81
CA ASN A 40 -14.04 -8.14 33.95
C ASN A 40 -14.73 -9.29 33.21
N LYS A 41 -15.97 -9.65 33.56
CA LYS A 41 -16.79 -10.60 32.79
C LYS A 41 -17.37 -9.97 31.51
N SER A 42 -17.29 -8.65 31.36
CA SER A 42 -17.70 -7.97 30.14
C SER A 42 -16.97 -8.57 28.91
N PRO A 43 -17.69 -8.93 27.82
CA PRO A 43 -17.08 -9.47 26.61
C PRO A 43 -16.19 -8.45 25.87
N LEU A 44 -16.31 -7.17 26.24
CA LEU A 44 -15.49 -6.07 25.74
C LEU A 44 -14.12 -5.99 26.44
N ARG A 45 -13.93 -6.68 27.57
CA ARG A 45 -12.68 -6.71 28.33
C ARG A 45 -11.86 -7.97 28.04
N GLY A 46 -10.63 -7.78 27.62
CA GLY A 46 -9.68 -8.84 27.27
C GLY A 46 -8.36 -8.72 28.01
N PHE A 47 -7.46 -9.65 27.76
CA PHE A 47 -6.09 -9.51 28.21
C PHE A 47 -5.36 -8.52 27.29
N ASP A 48 -4.62 -7.59 27.91
CA ASP A 48 -3.82 -6.57 27.25
C ASP A 48 -4.55 -5.82 26.13
N HIS A 49 -4.22 -6.11 24.86
CA HIS A 49 -4.77 -5.42 23.69
C HIS A 49 -5.72 -6.23 22.82
N GLU A 50 -6.12 -7.42 23.27
CA GLU A 50 -6.98 -8.34 22.52
C GLU A 50 -8.39 -7.78 22.24
N LYS A 51 -8.92 -6.98 23.17
CA LYS A 51 -10.31 -6.47 23.14
C LYS A 51 -10.34 -4.94 23.25
N PRO A 52 -11.49 -4.30 22.97
CA PRO A 52 -11.68 -2.84 23.10
C PRO A 52 -11.24 -2.28 24.46
N LEU A 53 -11.52 -3.00 25.54
CA LEU A 53 -11.13 -2.65 26.90
C LEU A 53 -10.17 -3.69 27.47
N THR A 54 -9.29 -3.26 28.36
CA THR A 54 -8.39 -4.16 29.08
C THR A 54 -9.04 -4.58 30.40
N LYS A 55 -8.86 -5.85 30.79
CA LYS A 55 -9.28 -6.31 32.12
C LYS A 55 -8.56 -5.52 33.22
N ILE A 56 -9.31 -5.15 34.25
CA ILE A 56 -8.80 -4.51 35.45
C ILE A 56 -8.01 -5.57 36.23
N LYS A 57 -6.67 -5.42 36.26
CA LYS A 57 -5.78 -6.30 37.03
C LYS A 57 -5.66 -5.78 38.46
N VAL A 58 -5.89 -6.67 39.43
CA VAL A 58 -5.62 -6.41 40.85
C VAL A 58 -4.14 -6.68 41.10
N ASP A 59 -3.35 -5.61 41.16
CA ASP A 59 -1.91 -5.67 41.44
C ASP A 59 -1.57 -4.83 42.69
N ASN A 60 -0.28 -4.79 43.05
CA ASN A 60 0.20 -4.02 44.19
C ASN A 60 -0.15 -2.52 44.09
N ILE A 61 -0.33 -1.98 42.88
CA ILE A 61 -0.70 -0.57 42.69
C ILE A 61 -2.15 -0.35 43.12
N VAL A 62 -3.08 -1.24 42.72
CA VAL A 62 -4.48 -1.19 43.17
C VAL A 62 -4.57 -1.36 44.68
N LEU A 63 -3.84 -2.35 45.23
CA LEU A 63 -3.83 -2.60 46.67
C LEU A 63 -3.32 -1.39 47.47
N ASN A 64 -2.22 -0.79 47.02
CA ASN A 64 -1.66 0.41 47.67
C ASN A 64 -2.59 1.61 47.55
N TYR A 65 -3.26 1.79 46.39
CA TYR A 65 -4.24 2.86 46.21
C TYR A 65 -5.39 2.74 47.21
N LEU A 66 -5.99 1.54 47.31
CA LEU A 66 -7.09 1.29 48.25
C LEU A 66 -6.64 1.51 49.68
N LYS A 67 -5.47 0.96 50.07
CA LYS A 67 -4.92 1.12 51.42
C LYS A 67 -4.71 2.59 51.80
N ASN A 68 -4.15 3.39 50.90
CA ASN A 68 -3.93 4.82 51.13
C ASN A 68 -5.25 5.62 51.26
N ASN A 69 -6.36 5.09 50.76
CA ASN A 69 -7.70 5.66 50.89
C ASN A 69 -8.53 4.98 51.99
N ASN A 70 -7.88 4.24 52.92
CA ASN A 70 -8.53 3.50 54.01
C ASN A 70 -9.56 2.46 53.53
N MET A 71 -9.35 1.89 52.34
CA MET A 71 -10.18 0.83 51.76
C MET A 71 -9.36 -0.45 51.56
N SER A 72 -10.05 -1.58 51.38
CA SER A 72 -9.45 -2.86 51.00
C SER A 72 -10.33 -3.55 49.96
N LEU A 73 -9.85 -4.64 49.34
CA LEU A 73 -10.66 -5.40 48.38
C LEU A 73 -11.95 -5.95 48.97
N ASN A 74 -12.01 -6.16 50.29
CA ASN A 74 -13.18 -6.67 51.01
C ASN A 74 -14.17 -5.57 51.42
N TYR A 75 -13.86 -4.30 51.14
CA TYR A 75 -14.79 -3.20 51.37
C TYR A 75 -16.00 -3.35 50.44
N ILE A 76 -17.21 -3.20 50.99
CA ILE A 76 -18.47 -3.19 50.24
C ILE A 76 -18.87 -1.72 50.04
N PRO A 77 -18.70 -1.15 48.83
CA PRO A 77 -19.05 0.24 48.60
C PRO A 77 -20.56 0.43 48.59
N LYS A 78 -21.03 1.58 49.10
CA LYS A 78 -22.45 1.91 49.12
C LYS A 78 -23.02 1.97 47.70
N LEU A 79 -24.33 1.80 47.59
CA LEU A 79 -25.03 1.94 46.31
C LEU A 79 -24.65 3.28 45.63
N HIS A 80 -24.16 3.20 44.39
CA HIS A 80 -23.63 4.29 43.56
C HIS A 80 -22.33 4.96 44.02
N GLU A 81 -21.67 4.46 45.07
CA GLU A 81 -20.35 4.93 45.47
C GLU A 81 -19.32 4.59 44.39
N LYS A 82 -18.68 5.62 43.82
CA LYS A 82 -17.62 5.44 42.83
C LYS A 82 -16.29 5.19 43.53
N VAL A 83 -15.74 3.99 43.40
CA VAL A 83 -14.42 3.64 43.92
C VAL A 83 -13.40 3.67 42.79
N ILE A 84 -12.45 4.59 42.87
CA ILE A 84 -11.31 4.66 41.96
C ILE A 84 -10.29 3.57 42.36
N LEU A 85 -9.72 2.88 41.38
CA LEU A 85 -8.78 1.78 41.64
C LEU A 85 -7.32 2.17 41.44
N ARG A 86 -7.05 3.25 40.69
CA ARG A 86 -5.69 3.74 40.38
C ARG A 86 -5.69 5.25 40.19
N PHE A 87 -4.54 5.88 40.44
CA PHE A 87 -4.33 7.31 40.15
C PHE A 87 -4.21 7.60 38.63
N ASN A 88 -3.66 6.68 37.84
CA ASN A 88 -3.40 6.91 36.42
C ASN A 88 -4.55 6.47 35.50
N ALA A 89 -4.88 7.29 34.51
CA ALA A 89 -5.96 7.04 33.55
C ALA A 89 -5.51 6.19 32.35
N ASN A 90 -4.69 5.16 32.60
CA ASN A 90 -4.16 4.32 31.53
C ASN A 90 -5.18 3.26 31.09
N LEU A 91 -5.42 3.17 29.78
CA LEU A 91 -6.32 2.16 29.21
C LEU A 91 -5.78 0.73 29.41
N SER A 92 -4.45 0.57 29.39
CA SER A 92 -3.76 -0.70 29.60
C SER A 92 -3.93 -1.26 31.01
N THR A 93 -4.36 -0.45 31.97
CA THR A 93 -4.63 -0.87 33.36
C THR A 93 -6.13 -0.98 33.65
N GLY A 94 -6.96 -0.98 32.60
CA GLY A 94 -8.41 -1.13 32.69
C GLY A 94 -9.19 0.18 32.74
N GLY A 95 -8.52 1.31 32.50
CA GLY A 95 -9.16 2.61 32.33
C GLY A 95 -10.18 2.64 31.18
N VAL A 96 -11.03 3.65 31.20
CA VAL A 96 -12.11 3.84 30.23
C VAL A 96 -11.95 5.18 29.52
N ALA A 97 -12.55 5.31 28.34
CA ALA A 97 -12.48 6.52 27.53
C ALA A 97 -13.87 7.10 27.27
N LYS A 98 -13.99 8.43 27.33
CA LYS A 98 -15.17 9.16 26.90
C LYS A 98 -14.83 9.98 25.66
N ASP A 99 -15.58 9.79 24.57
CA ASP A 99 -15.50 10.64 23.38
C ASP A 99 -15.86 12.09 23.75
N CYS A 100 -14.98 13.01 23.37
CA CYS A 100 -15.11 14.45 23.59
C CYS A 100 -14.87 15.23 22.29
N THR A 101 -14.91 14.57 21.14
CA THR A 101 -14.54 15.15 19.84
C THR A 101 -15.38 16.36 19.49
N ASP A 102 -16.70 16.33 19.73
CA ASP A 102 -17.59 17.42 19.30
C ASP A 102 -17.59 18.62 20.27
N ILE A 103 -16.96 18.49 21.43
CA ILE A 103 -16.97 19.52 22.49
C ILE A 103 -15.63 20.23 22.66
N ILE A 104 -14.59 19.86 21.88
CA ILE A 104 -13.27 20.48 22.00
C ILE A 104 -13.32 21.95 21.54
N HIS A 105 -12.70 22.84 22.31
CA HIS A 105 -12.54 24.24 21.94
C HIS A 105 -11.57 24.42 20.76
N PRO A 106 -11.81 25.34 19.81
CA PRO A 106 -10.91 25.61 18.68
C PRO A 106 -9.45 25.87 19.07
N ASP A 107 -9.19 26.68 20.10
CA ASP A 107 -7.83 26.93 20.61
C ASP A 107 -7.09 25.64 21.00
N ASN A 108 -7.82 24.66 21.54
CA ASN A 108 -7.24 23.38 21.96
C ASN A 108 -6.93 22.51 20.73
N MET A 109 -7.77 22.60 19.69
CA MET A 109 -7.51 21.96 18.41
C MET A 109 -6.26 22.55 17.76
N GLU A 110 -6.15 23.88 17.72
CA GLU A 110 -5.00 24.58 17.14
C GLU A 110 -3.72 24.28 17.92
N ALA A 111 -3.76 24.28 19.26
CA ALA A 111 -2.62 23.90 20.09
C ALA A 111 -2.16 22.46 19.81
N ALA A 112 -3.09 21.51 19.65
CA ALA A 112 -2.76 20.14 19.31
C ALA A 112 -2.12 20.03 17.91
N ILE A 113 -2.70 20.70 16.90
CA ILE A 113 -2.18 20.70 15.52
C ILE A 113 -0.77 21.29 15.49
N LYS A 114 -0.56 22.48 16.08
CA LYS A 114 0.77 23.11 16.14
C LYS A 114 1.79 22.26 16.87
N SER A 115 1.37 21.55 17.93
CA SER A 115 2.26 20.63 18.66
C SER A 115 2.71 19.45 17.80
N ALA A 116 1.81 18.87 16.98
CA ALA A 116 2.17 17.81 16.05
C ALA A 116 3.10 18.32 14.93
N GLU A 117 2.80 19.49 14.36
CA GLU A 117 3.62 20.12 13.32
C GLU A 117 5.02 20.49 13.81
N ALA A 118 5.15 21.00 15.04
CA ALA A 118 6.45 21.35 15.62
C ALA A 118 7.39 20.14 15.77
N VAL A 119 6.84 18.93 15.90
CA VAL A 119 7.60 17.66 15.94
C VAL A 119 7.78 17.06 14.54
N GLY A 120 7.05 17.54 13.53
CA GLY A 120 7.06 17.00 12.16
C GLY A 120 6.25 15.71 12.01
N LEU A 121 5.16 15.56 12.76
CA LEU A 121 4.28 14.38 12.71
C LEU A 121 2.95 14.68 12.04
N ASP A 122 2.60 13.89 11.03
CA ASP A 122 1.31 14.00 10.32
C ASP A 122 0.17 13.27 11.03
N VAL A 123 0.51 12.23 11.79
CA VAL A 123 -0.41 11.46 12.64
C VAL A 123 0.17 11.46 14.04
N ALA A 124 -0.51 12.09 14.99
CA ALA A 124 0.00 12.26 16.34
C ALA A 124 -1.11 12.18 17.39
N GLY A 125 -0.78 11.59 18.54
CA GLY A 125 -1.61 11.68 19.74
C GLY A 125 -1.05 12.72 20.69
N VAL A 126 -1.74 13.84 20.83
CA VAL A 126 -1.37 14.94 21.72
C VAL A 126 -2.14 14.81 23.03
N ASP A 127 -1.43 14.77 24.15
CA ASP A 127 -2.06 14.81 25.47
C ASP A 127 -2.21 16.24 25.95
N ILE A 128 -3.45 16.61 26.27
CA ILE A 128 -3.80 17.90 26.85
C ILE A 128 -4.38 17.68 28.24
N CYS A 129 -3.81 18.35 29.25
CA CYS A 129 -4.35 18.40 30.60
C CYS A 129 -5.07 19.73 30.81
N THR A 130 -6.40 19.70 30.98
CA THR A 130 -7.24 20.88 31.24
C THR A 130 -8.45 20.50 32.09
N ARG A 131 -9.11 21.41 32.81
CA ARG A 131 -10.29 21.04 33.63
C ARG A 131 -11.50 20.79 32.73
N ASP A 132 -11.62 21.56 31.66
CA ASP A 132 -12.66 21.46 30.67
C ASP A 132 -12.12 21.65 29.24
N ILE A 133 -12.20 20.61 28.41
CA ILE A 133 -11.73 20.65 27.02
C ILE A 133 -12.58 21.55 26.10
N SER A 134 -13.78 21.95 26.57
CA SER A 134 -14.66 22.87 25.85
C SER A 134 -14.32 24.35 26.08
N LYS A 135 -13.39 24.64 26.98
CA LYS A 135 -12.83 25.97 27.19
C LYS A 135 -11.44 26.09 26.59
N SER A 136 -11.04 27.30 26.27
CA SER A 136 -9.70 27.58 25.77
C SER A 136 -8.62 27.13 26.76
N ILE A 137 -7.57 26.47 26.25
CA ILE A 137 -6.40 26.03 26.99
C ILE A 137 -5.70 27.21 27.69
N TYR A 138 -5.80 28.42 27.11
CA TYR A 138 -5.21 29.63 27.66
C TYR A 138 -6.00 30.18 28.85
N GLU A 139 -7.33 30.07 28.82
CA GLU A 139 -8.21 30.55 29.88
C GLU A 139 -8.25 29.59 31.07
N ASP A 140 -8.32 28.29 30.82
CA ASP A 140 -8.41 27.25 31.86
C ASP A 140 -7.03 26.82 32.40
N LYS A 141 -5.95 27.50 31.97
CA LYS A 141 -4.55 27.18 32.29
C LYS A 141 -4.20 25.72 32.01
N GLY A 142 -4.69 25.20 30.89
CA GLY A 142 -4.36 23.86 30.42
C GLY A 142 -2.95 23.80 29.83
N VAL A 143 -2.43 22.58 29.69
CA VAL A 143 -1.08 22.33 29.17
C VAL A 143 -1.07 21.17 28.20
N VAL A 144 -0.25 21.27 27.15
CA VAL A 144 0.14 20.12 26.33
C VAL A 144 1.23 19.36 27.08
N LEU A 145 0.96 18.10 27.42
CA LEU A 145 1.86 17.26 28.22
C LEU A 145 2.89 16.52 27.37
N GLU A 146 2.42 15.88 26.29
CA GLU A 146 3.24 15.04 25.42
C GLU A 146 2.65 14.95 24.00
N VAL A 147 3.50 14.63 23.03
CA VAL A 147 3.14 14.35 21.63
C VAL A 147 3.66 12.96 21.27
N ASN A 148 2.78 12.08 20.78
CA ASN A 148 3.09 10.68 20.51
C ASN A 148 3.03 10.36 19.02
N ALA A 149 4.10 9.80 18.46
CA ALA A 149 4.20 9.41 17.05
C ALA A 149 3.40 8.14 16.67
N ALA A 150 3.17 7.24 17.63
CA ALA A 150 2.41 6.00 17.43
C ALA A 150 1.18 5.98 18.36
N PRO A 151 0.17 6.84 18.13
CA PRO A 151 -0.97 6.95 19.03
C PRO A 151 -1.85 5.69 18.99
N GLY A 152 -2.25 5.21 20.17
CA GLY A 152 -3.26 4.18 20.27
C GLY A 152 -4.63 4.69 19.83
N ILE A 153 -5.19 4.15 18.74
CA ILE A 153 -6.47 4.60 18.18
C ILE A 153 -7.71 3.94 18.80
N ARG A 154 -7.52 2.87 19.58
CA ARG A 154 -8.61 2.04 20.11
C ARG A 154 -9.64 2.82 20.91
N MET A 155 -9.18 3.81 21.69
CA MET A 155 -10.05 4.64 22.53
C MET A 155 -10.95 5.58 21.74
N HIS A 156 -10.55 5.91 20.51
CA HIS A 156 -11.36 6.71 19.60
C HIS A 156 -12.33 5.82 18.81
N LEU A 157 -11.91 4.61 18.43
CA LEU A 157 -12.77 3.64 17.75
C LEU A 157 -13.89 3.11 18.67
N TYR A 158 -13.54 2.77 19.91
CA TYR A 158 -14.43 2.11 20.87
C TYR A 158 -14.38 2.80 22.25
N PRO A 159 -14.87 4.04 22.36
CA PRO A 159 -14.96 4.69 23.66
C PRO A 159 -16.00 3.96 24.54
N SER A 160 -15.78 3.95 25.85
CA SER A 160 -16.75 3.41 26.82
C SER A 160 -17.98 4.31 26.95
N LEU A 161 -17.82 5.62 26.68
CA LEU A 161 -18.90 6.61 26.70
C LEU A 161 -18.81 7.51 25.47
N GLY A 162 -19.94 7.79 24.84
CA GLY A 162 -20.03 8.64 23.64
C GLY A 162 -19.87 7.85 22.35
N ARG A 163 -19.52 8.53 21.25
CA ARG A 163 -19.56 7.97 19.90
C ARG A 163 -18.17 7.52 19.43
N GLY A 164 -18.09 6.29 18.92
CA GLY A 164 -16.90 5.81 18.21
C GLY A 164 -16.62 6.60 16.94
N ARG A 165 -15.36 6.98 16.73
CA ARG A 165 -14.85 7.71 15.57
C ARG A 165 -14.04 6.75 14.71
N ASN A 166 -14.39 6.61 13.42
CA ASN A 166 -13.65 5.78 12.47
C ASN A 166 -12.35 6.46 12.02
N VAL A 167 -11.45 6.67 12.99
CA VAL A 167 -10.14 7.30 12.76
C VAL A 167 -9.21 6.40 11.93
N ALA A 168 -9.47 5.10 11.88
CA ALA A 168 -8.74 4.17 11.02
C ALA A 168 -8.94 4.52 9.53
N SER A 169 -10.17 4.79 9.11
CA SER A 169 -10.44 5.28 7.75
C SER A 169 -9.68 6.57 7.47
N SER A 170 -9.70 7.54 8.40
CA SER A 170 -9.00 8.82 8.22
C SER A 170 -7.48 8.65 8.05
N ILE A 171 -6.86 7.70 8.77
CA ILE A 171 -5.44 7.37 8.59
C ILE A 171 -5.20 6.74 7.21
N VAL A 172 -6.05 5.80 6.78
CA VAL A 172 -5.94 5.15 5.47
C VAL A 172 -6.13 6.17 4.34
N ASP A 173 -7.15 7.03 4.43
CA ASP A 173 -7.41 8.11 3.48
C ASP A 173 -6.24 9.09 3.41
N TYR A 174 -5.56 9.35 4.54
CA TYR A 174 -4.33 10.15 4.58
C TYR A 174 -3.15 9.48 3.88
N ILE A 175 -2.96 8.17 4.08
CA ILE A 175 -1.87 7.43 3.43
C ILE A 175 -2.11 7.32 1.92
N PHE A 176 -3.37 7.23 1.48
CA PHE A 176 -3.75 7.03 0.08
C PHE A 176 -4.57 8.21 -0.49
N LYS A 177 -4.17 9.46 -0.20
CA LYS A 177 -4.91 10.69 -0.59
C LYS A 177 -5.23 10.76 -2.07
N ASP A 178 -4.26 10.43 -2.91
CA ASP A 178 -4.40 10.58 -4.36
C ASP A 178 -5.35 9.53 -4.96
N LYS A 179 -5.66 8.46 -4.21
CA LYS A 179 -6.40 7.27 -4.68
C LYS A 179 -5.92 6.77 -6.06
N LYS A 180 -4.66 7.06 -6.38
CA LYS A 180 -4.01 6.60 -7.60
C LYS A 180 -3.54 5.18 -7.35
N ASP A 181 -3.81 4.33 -8.32
CA ASP A 181 -3.17 3.03 -8.36
C ASP A 181 -1.68 3.24 -8.61
N TYR A 182 -0.89 3.09 -7.55
CA TYR A 182 0.56 3.08 -7.64
C TYR A 182 1.00 1.64 -7.85
N SER A 183 1.39 1.33 -9.10
CA SER A 183 2.06 0.08 -9.44
C SER A 183 3.47 0.40 -9.93
N ILE A 184 4.42 -0.50 -9.68
CA ILE A 184 5.70 -0.47 -10.38
C ILE A 184 5.38 -0.56 -11.89
N PRO A 185 5.87 0.36 -12.74
CA PRO A 185 5.70 0.28 -14.17
C PRO A 185 6.33 -1.00 -14.73
N VAL A 186 5.62 -1.71 -15.60
CA VAL A 186 6.05 -3.02 -16.12
C VAL A 186 6.25 -2.99 -17.62
N VAL A 187 7.41 -3.45 -18.06
CA VAL A 187 7.68 -3.83 -19.45
C VAL A 187 7.75 -5.36 -19.51
N SER A 188 6.78 -5.99 -20.18
CA SER A 188 6.72 -7.44 -20.32
C SER A 188 7.08 -7.87 -21.72
N ILE A 189 8.02 -8.80 -21.84
CA ILE A 189 8.58 -9.24 -23.12
C ILE A 189 8.40 -10.74 -23.26
N THR A 190 7.78 -11.16 -24.37
CA THR A 190 7.72 -12.56 -24.78
C THR A 190 8.10 -12.74 -26.25
N GLY A 191 8.19 -13.99 -26.66
CA GLY A 191 8.57 -14.43 -28.00
C GLY A 191 9.28 -15.78 -27.98
N THR A 192 9.62 -16.31 -29.15
CA THR A 192 10.40 -17.55 -29.23
C THR A 192 11.88 -17.22 -29.01
N ASN A 193 12.43 -16.30 -29.78
CA ASN A 193 13.84 -15.88 -29.70
C ASN A 193 14.00 -14.39 -29.34
N GLY A 194 15.17 -14.03 -28.81
CA GLY A 194 15.53 -12.63 -28.55
C GLY A 194 14.91 -12.00 -27.29
N LYS A 195 14.14 -12.76 -26.50
CA LYS A 195 13.53 -12.29 -25.25
C LYS A 195 14.58 -11.76 -24.27
N THR A 196 15.51 -12.60 -23.83
CA THR A 196 16.54 -12.24 -22.84
C THR A 196 17.38 -11.05 -23.29
N THR A 197 17.80 -11.02 -24.56
CA THR A 197 18.56 -9.89 -25.12
C THR A 197 17.75 -8.61 -25.05
N THR A 198 16.49 -8.64 -25.49
CA THR A 198 15.59 -7.48 -25.45
C THR A 198 15.34 -7.01 -24.00
N THR A 199 15.07 -7.94 -23.08
CA THR A 199 14.87 -7.65 -21.66
C THR A 199 16.10 -6.97 -21.05
N ARG A 200 17.31 -7.47 -21.35
CA ARG A 200 18.56 -6.87 -20.87
C ARG A 200 18.83 -5.49 -21.46
N MET A 201 18.58 -5.29 -22.76
CA MET A 201 18.73 -3.99 -23.40
C MET A 201 17.76 -2.96 -22.82
N VAL A 202 16.47 -3.31 -22.70
CA VAL A 202 15.45 -2.43 -22.11
C VAL A 202 15.80 -2.10 -20.66
N GLY A 203 16.19 -3.10 -19.87
CA GLY A 203 16.62 -2.90 -18.48
C GLY A 203 17.82 -1.97 -18.38
N HIS A 204 18.82 -2.11 -19.26
CA HIS A 204 19.99 -1.23 -19.28
C HIS A 204 19.64 0.21 -19.67
N ILE A 205 18.84 0.41 -20.72
CA ILE A 205 18.39 1.74 -21.15
C ILE A 205 17.62 2.44 -20.02
N LEU A 206 16.75 1.70 -19.33
CA LEU A 206 15.99 2.25 -18.21
C LEU A 206 16.88 2.58 -17.01
N SER A 207 17.93 1.78 -16.72
CA SER A 207 18.84 2.08 -15.61
C SER A 207 19.66 3.35 -15.87
N LEU A 208 19.96 3.68 -17.13
CA LEU A 208 20.62 4.94 -17.50
C LEU A 208 19.78 6.19 -17.15
N SER A 209 18.47 6.03 -16.92
CA SER A 209 17.60 7.11 -16.43
C SER A 209 17.69 7.34 -14.91
N GLY A 210 18.58 6.64 -14.21
CA GLY A 210 18.78 6.72 -12.76
C GLY A 210 17.77 5.90 -11.94
N LYS A 211 16.90 5.13 -12.60
CA LYS A 211 15.90 4.28 -11.94
C LYS A 211 16.49 2.97 -11.46
N CYS A 212 16.04 2.51 -10.29
CA CYS A 212 16.26 1.16 -9.83
C CYS A 212 15.42 0.16 -10.65
N VAL A 213 16.09 -0.55 -11.56
CA VAL A 213 15.44 -1.53 -12.44
C VAL A 213 15.42 -2.91 -11.78
N GLY A 214 14.23 -3.48 -11.67
CA GLY A 214 14.02 -4.89 -11.36
C GLY A 214 13.85 -5.69 -12.64
N MET A 215 14.63 -6.74 -12.85
CA MET A 215 14.65 -7.48 -14.11
C MET A 215 14.61 -8.98 -13.87
N ALA A 216 13.73 -9.69 -14.57
CA ALA A 216 13.64 -11.15 -14.53
C ALA A 216 13.91 -11.73 -15.94
N THR A 217 14.82 -12.71 -16.03
CA THR A 217 15.30 -13.28 -17.30
C THR A 217 15.50 -14.80 -17.19
N THR A 218 15.87 -15.46 -18.29
CA THR A 218 16.34 -16.87 -18.24
C THR A 218 17.61 -17.06 -17.39
N GLY A 219 18.39 -16.00 -17.14
CA GLY A 219 19.63 -16.07 -16.36
C GLY A 219 19.48 -15.80 -14.86
N GLY A 220 18.40 -15.14 -14.47
CA GLY A 220 18.13 -14.80 -13.07
C GLY A 220 17.34 -13.51 -12.88
N ILE A 221 17.10 -13.20 -11.60
CA ILE A 221 16.54 -11.93 -11.12
C ILE A 221 17.68 -10.99 -10.80
N TYR A 222 17.58 -9.77 -11.32
CA TYR A 222 18.51 -8.69 -11.08
C TYR A 222 17.77 -7.49 -10.49
N ILE A 223 18.31 -6.92 -9.41
CA ILE A 223 17.80 -5.68 -8.81
C ILE A 223 18.91 -4.65 -8.86
N ASN A 224 18.68 -3.55 -9.59
CA ASN A 224 19.67 -2.50 -9.82
C ASN A 224 21.03 -3.04 -10.32
N GLY A 225 20.99 -3.98 -11.26
CA GLY A 225 22.17 -4.64 -11.83
C GLY A 225 22.76 -5.79 -11.00
N ASN A 226 22.38 -5.94 -9.73
CA ASN A 226 22.86 -7.01 -8.86
C ASN A 226 22.04 -8.29 -9.02
N LEU A 227 22.70 -9.42 -9.26
CA LEU A 227 22.05 -10.73 -9.34
C LEU A 227 21.58 -11.16 -7.94
N THR A 228 20.28 -11.24 -7.72
CA THR A 228 19.69 -11.66 -6.43
C THR A 228 19.29 -13.14 -6.43
N GLN A 229 18.92 -13.67 -7.59
CA GLN A 229 18.61 -15.09 -7.77
C GLN A 229 19.11 -15.57 -9.13
N LYS A 230 19.86 -16.68 -9.15
CA LYS A 230 20.33 -17.32 -10.38
C LYS A 230 19.37 -18.43 -10.82
N GLY A 231 19.14 -18.57 -12.12
CA GLY A 231 18.34 -19.64 -12.72
C GLY A 231 17.32 -19.12 -13.72
N ASP A 232 16.50 -20.02 -14.28
CA ASP A 232 15.39 -19.62 -15.15
C ASP A 232 14.29 -18.95 -14.33
N THR A 233 14.15 -17.65 -14.52
CA THR A 233 13.24 -16.77 -13.76
C THR A 233 12.20 -16.12 -14.66
N THR A 234 11.80 -16.79 -15.74
CA THR A 234 10.88 -16.29 -16.76
C THR A 234 9.39 -16.53 -16.46
N GLY A 235 9.06 -16.75 -15.19
CA GLY A 235 7.72 -17.13 -14.73
C GLY A 235 7.12 -16.20 -13.68
N PRO A 236 5.83 -16.40 -13.33
CA PRO A 236 5.07 -15.46 -12.50
C PRO A 236 5.59 -15.32 -11.05
N GLY A 237 6.22 -16.36 -10.50
CA GLY A 237 6.85 -16.26 -9.18
C GLY A 237 8.02 -15.27 -9.16
N SER A 238 8.78 -15.20 -10.25
CA SER A 238 9.89 -14.26 -10.40
C SER A 238 9.42 -12.84 -10.69
N ALA A 239 8.34 -12.68 -11.46
CA ALA A 239 7.65 -11.40 -11.60
C ALA A 239 7.19 -10.86 -10.24
N ALA A 240 6.53 -11.68 -9.43
CA ALA A 240 6.11 -11.30 -8.08
C ALA A 240 7.29 -10.97 -7.15
N ALA A 241 8.40 -11.71 -7.26
CA ALA A 241 9.62 -11.43 -6.49
C ALA A 241 10.24 -10.07 -6.84
N VAL A 242 10.23 -9.68 -8.12
CA VAL A 242 10.64 -8.34 -8.55
C VAL A 242 9.67 -7.27 -8.05
N LEU A 243 8.36 -7.49 -8.24
CA LEU A 243 7.32 -6.50 -7.93
C LEU A 243 7.07 -6.29 -6.43
N SER A 244 7.52 -7.21 -5.57
CA SER A 244 7.47 -7.09 -4.11
C SER A 244 8.70 -6.40 -3.50
N ASN A 245 9.73 -6.13 -4.31
CA ASN A 245 10.90 -5.41 -3.84
C ASN A 245 10.63 -3.89 -3.79
N LYS A 246 10.79 -3.31 -2.60
CA LYS A 246 10.48 -1.89 -2.32
C LYS A 246 11.42 -0.90 -3.01
N ASP A 247 12.59 -1.35 -3.44
CA ASP A 247 13.58 -0.50 -4.10
C ASP A 247 13.30 -0.39 -5.60
N VAL A 248 12.50 -1.29 -6.19
CA VAL A 248 12.28 -1.33 -7.64
C VAL A 248 11.34 -0.21 -8.08
N GLU A 249 11.80 0.60 -9.02
CA GLU A 249 11.05 1.72 -9.60
C GLU A 249 10.50 1.41 -11.00
N VAL A 250 11.04 0.39 -11.68
CA VAL A 250 10.54 -0.11 -12.96
C VAL A 250 10.92 -1.58 -13.13
N ALA A 251 9.99 -2.40 -13.63
CA ALA A 251 10.18 -3.82 -13.84
C ALA A 251 10.29 -4.16 -15.33
N VAL A 252 11.29 -4.97 -15.70
CA VAL A 252 11.43 -5.53 -17.06
C VAL A 252 11.42 -7.05 -16.96
N LEU A 253 10.32 -7.65 -17.44
CA LEU A 253 10.00 -9.03 -17.16
C LEU A 253 10.03 -9.84 -18.45
N GLU A 254 10.95 -10.79 -18.53
CA GLU A 254 10.88 -11.85 -19.53
C GLU A 254 9.79 -12.86 -19.15
N THR A 255 8.85 -13.10 -20.05
CA THR A 255 7.73 -14.03 -19.83
C THR A 255 7.79 -15.17 -20.82
N ALA A 256 8.05 -16.39 -20.33
CA ALA A 256 8.06 -17.60 -21.14
C ALA A 256 6.68 -18.28 -21.18
N ARG A 257 6.39 -18.99 -22.27
CA ARG A 257 5.13 -19.73 -22.49
C ARG A 257 4.75 -20.60 -21.30
N GLY A 258 5.70 -21.41 -20.79
CA GLY A 258 5.44 -22.32 -19.67
C GLY A 258 5.03 -21.58 -18.38
N GLY A 259 5.53 -20.36 -18.15
CA GLY A 259 5.10 -19.52 -17.03
C GLY A 259 3.64 -19.11 -17.18
N ILE A 260 3.28 -18.62 -18.38
CA ILE A 260 1.92 -18.18 -18.73
C ILE A 260 0.91 -19.33 -18.51
N LEU A 261 1.18 -20.51 -19.07
CA LEU A 261 0.25 -21.64 -19.01
C LEU A 261 0.02 -22.16 -17.60
N ARG A 262 1.06 -22.19 -16.76
CA ARG A 262 0.95 -22.77 -15.42
C ARG A 262 0.24 -21.88 -14.42
N LYS A 263 0.53 -20.57 -14.45
CA LYS A 263 0.14 -19.62 -13.39
C LYS A 263 -0.11 -18.19 -13.88
N GLY A 264 -0.17 -17.95 -15.19
CA GLY A 264 -0.34 -16.63 -15.78
C GLY A 264 0.93 -15.78 -15.78
N LEU A 265 0.76 -14.46 -15.90
CA LEU A 265 1.85 -13.50 -16.12
C LEU A 265 2.59 -13.08 -14.85
N GLY A 266 1.94 -13.17 -13.68
CA GLY A 266 2.53 -12.72 -12.40
C GLY A 266 2.45 -11.22 -12.17
N TYR A 267 1.61 -10.53 -12.94
CA TYR A 267 1.20 -9.14 -12.79
C TYR A 267 -0.20 -8.95 -13.39
N ASP A 268 -0.91 -7.89 -12.99
CA ASP A 268 -2.27 -7.62 -13.48
C ASP A 268 -2.29 -6.89 -14.84
N LYS A 269 -1.56 -5.78 -14.95
CA LYS A 269 -1.39 -5.03 -16.21
C LYS A 269 0.04 -4.55 -16.41
N ALA A 270 0.49 -4.54 -17.67
CA ALA A 270 1.77 -3.97 -18.09
C ALA A 270 1.61 -2.58 -18.72
N ASP A 271 2.62 -1.73 -18.58
CA ASP A 271 2.68 -0.44 -19.28
C ASP A 271 3.12 -0.63 -20.73
N VAL A 272 4.00 -1.61 -20.96
CA VAL A 272 4.44 -2.03 -22.29
C VAL A 272 4.41 -3.56 -22.38
N GLY A 273 3.75 -4.09 -23.40
CA GLY A 273 3.78 -5.51 -23.75
C GLY A 273 4.45 -5.69 -25.11
N LEU A 274 5.43 -6.59 -25.21
CA LEU A 274 6.21 -6.79 -26.44
C LEU A 274 6.25 -8.27 -26.83
N ILE A 275 6.00 -8.54 -28.11
CA ILE A 275 6.26 -9.84 -28.73
C ILE A 275 7.38 -9.68 -29.77
N THR A 276 8.52 -10.35 -29.56
CA THR A 276 9.68 -10.27 -30.49
C THR A 276 9.41 -11.00 -31.81
N ASN A 277 9.14 -12.31 -31.72
CA ASN A 277 8.82 -13.22 -32.81
C ASN A 277 8.15 -14.48 -32.23
N ILE A 278 7.49 -15.26 -33.07
CA ILE A 278 6.83 -16.51 -32.72
C ILE A 278 7.08 -17.50 -33.85
N SER A 279 8.03 -18.41 -33.63
CA SER A 279 8.28 -19.56 -34.51
C SER A 279 7.81 -20.85 -33.85
N GLU A 280 7.64 -21.91 -34.65
CA GLU A 280 7.35 -23.26 -34.18
C GLU A 280 8.48 -23.74 -33.28
N ASP A 281 8.22 -23.72 -31.98
CA ASP A 281 9.16 -24.13 -30.96
C ASP A 281 8.38 -24.74 -29.80
N HIS A 282 8.92 -25.83 -29.25
CA HIS A 282 8.32 -26.59 -28.15
C HIS A 282 6.86 -27.08 -28.42
N LEU A 283 6.48 -27.35 -29.66
CA LEU A 283 5.17 -27.95 -29.97
C LEU A 283 5.08 -29.37 -29.37
N GLY A 284 3.89 -29.75 -28.90
CA GLY A 284 3.63 -31.00 -28.16
C GLY A 284 3.90 -30.93 -26.66
N ILE A 285 4.42 -29.81 -26.14
CA ILE A 285 4.73 -29.59 -24.71
C ILE A 285 3.65 -28.70 -24.07
N ASP A 286 3.26 -29.02 -22.83
CA ASP A 286 2.29 -28.25 -22.03
C ASP A 286 0.94 -28.02 -22.73
N GLY A 287 0.53 -28.95 -23.60
CA GLY A 287 -0.76 -28.89 -24.31
C GLY A 287 -0.81 -27.96 -25.52
N ILE A 288 0.33 -27.42 -25.98
CA ILE A 288 0.42 -26.59 -27.19
C ILE A 288 0.92 -27.42 -28.36
N ASN A 289 0.05 -27.69 -29.31
CA ASN A 289 0.30 -28.55 -30.47
C ASN A 289 0.42 -27.76 -31.77
N THR A 290 -0.11 -26.53 -31.82
CA THR A 290 -0.10 -25.70 -33.03
C THR A 290 0.57 -24.35 -32.82
N LEU A 291 1.07 -23.75 -33.91
CA LEU A 291 1.57 -22.37 -33.90
C LEU A 291 0.48 -21.38 -33.49
N GLU A 292 -0.77 -21.62 -33.88
CA GLU A 292 -1.91 -20.78 -33.51
C GLU A 292 -2.17 -20.76 -32.01
N GLU A 293 -2.12 -21.92 -31.35
CA GLU A 293 -2.20 -22.01 -29.89
C GLU A 293 -1.04 -21.25 -29.21
N LEU A 294 0.18 -21.35 -29.75
CA LEU A 294 1.33 -20.61 -29.24
C LEU A 294 1.15 -19.09 -29.36
N ILE A 295 0.61 -18.61 -30.49
CA ILE A 295 0.25 -17.21 -30.71
C ILE A 295 -0.79 -16.76 -29.68
N ASN A 296 -1.83 -17.57 -29.44
CA ASN A 296 -2.87 -17.27 -28.46
C ASN A 296 -2.33 -17.17 -27.03
N VAL A 297 -1.39 -18.04 -26.63
CA VAL A 297 -0.77 -17.95 -25.29
C VAL A 297 0.07 -16.68 -25.16
N LYS A 298 0.85 -16.34 -26.18
CA LYS A 298 1.73 -15.16 -26.14
C LYS A 298 0.96 -13.85 -26.28
N SER A 299 -0.19 -13.84 -26.95
CA SER A 299 -1.03 -12.64 -27.09
C SER A 299 -1.51 -12.09 -25.75
N LEU A 300 -1.56 -12.91 -24.70
CA LEU A 300 -1.89 -12.48 -23.34
C LEU A 300 -0.99 -11.34 -22.83
N VAL A 301 0.29 -11.29 -23.25
CA VAL A 301 1.21 -10.19 -22.90
C VAL A 301 0.76 -8.86 -23.51
N LEU A 302 0.11 -8.88 -24.68
CA LEU A 302 -0.41 -7.68 -25.34
C LEU A 302 -1.82 -7.32 -24.84
N GLU A 303 -2.64 -8.33 -24.55
CA GLU A 303 -4.01 -8.16 -24.05
C GLU A 303 -4.08 -7.57 -22.64
N THR A 304 -3.01 -7.74 -21.85
CA THR A 304 -2.90 -7.23 -20.48
C THR A 304 -2.14 -5.91 -20.38
N VAL A 305 -1.95 -5.20 -21.49
CA VAL A 305 -1.40 -3.85 -21.48
C VAL A 305 -2.46 -2.85 -20.99
N LYS A 306 -2.04 -1.87 -20.17
CA LYS A 306 -2.88 -0.75 -19.72
C LYS A 306 -3.49 -0.01 -20.91
N ASP A 307 -4.69 0.53 -20.73
CA ASP A 307 -5.44 1.20 -21.81
C ASP A 307 -4.66 2.40 -22.38
N ASN A 308 -3.88 3.09 -21.55
CA ASN A 308 -2.95 4.16 -21.94
C ASN A 308 -1.50 3.70 -22.21
N GLY A 309 -1.24 2.39 -22.16
CA GLY A 309 0.06 1.77 -22.43
C GLY A 309 0.27 1.47 -23.92
N TYR A 310 1.32 0.70 -24.22
CA TYR A 310 1.70 0.34 -25.58
C TYR A 310 1.95 -1.16 -25.79
N ALA A 311 1.29 -1.74 -26.78
CA ALA A 311 1.62 -3.04 -27.34
C ALA A 311 2.63 -2.88 -28.49
N VAL A 312 3.75 -3.59 -28.41
CA VAL A 312 4.83 -3.55 -29.40
C VAL A 312 4.84 -4.86 -30.18
N ILE A 313 4.58 -4.77 -31.48
CA ILE A 313 4.35 -5.93 -32.36
C ILE A 313 5.30 -5.89 -33.55
N ASN A 314 5.93 -7.02 -33.85
CA ASN A 314 6.71 -7.18 -35.08
C ASN A 314 5.79 -7.26 -36.30
N ALA A 315 5.84 -6.27 -37.18
CA ALA A 315 5.07 -6.21 -38.42
C ALA A 315 5.66 -7.06 -39.56
N ASP A 316 6.84 -7.63 -39.39
CA ASP A 316 7.41 -8.58 -40.36
C ASP A 316 6.78 -9.97 -40.26
N GLU A 317 5.94 -10.19 -39.25
CA GLU A 317 5.30 -11.45 -38.96
C GLU A 317 3.90 -11.53 -39.57
N SER A 318 3.56 -12.66 -40.20
CA SER A 318 2.27 -12.86 -40.87
C SER A 318 1.06 -12.78 -39.93
N TYR A 319 1.26 -13.07 -38.64
CA TYR A 319 0.22 -13.01 -37.61
C TYR A 319 0.09 -11.63 -36.94
N ALA A 320 0.85 -10.62 -37.35
CA ALA A 320 0.84 -9.29 -36.72
C ALA A 320 -0.57 -8.66 -36.68
N ASN A 321 -1.33 -8.76 -37.78
CA ASN A 321 -2.70 -8.26 -37.86
C ASN A 321 -3.64 -8.99 -36.87
N LYS A 322 -3.48 -10.32 -36.74
CA LYS A 322 -4.25 -11.15 -35.80
C LYS A 322 -3.94 -10.78 -34.35
N LEU A 323 -2.69 -10.44 -34.03
CA LEU A 323 -2.33 -9.96 -32.70
C LEU A 323 -2.96 -8.60 -32.40
N SER A 324 -2.91 -7.65 -33.36
CA SER A 324 -3.47 -6.31 -33.16
C SER A 324 -4.97 -6.29 -32.91
N GLU A 325 -5.73 -7.23 -33.50
CA GLU A 325 -7.18 -7.35 -33.24
C GLU A 325 -7.52 -7.64 -31.77
N LYS A 326 -6.57 -8.21 -31.01
CA LYS A 326 -6.74 -8.50 -29.58
C LYS A 326 -6.30 -7.36 -28.67
N VAL A 327 -5.61 -6.36 -29.21
CA VAL A 327 -5.04 -5.26 -28.42
C VAL A 327 -6.08 -4.16 -28.23
N LYS A 328 -6.24 -3.72 -26.97
CA LYS A 328 -7.09 -2.58 -26.61
C LYS A 328 -6.31 -1.30 -26.33
N SER A 329 -5.00 -1.42 -26.10
CA SER A 329 -4.09 -0.31 -25.85
C SER A 329 -3.55 0.28 -27.16
N ASN A 330 -2.66 1.26 -27.06
CA ASN A 330 -2.01 1.82 -28.25
C ASN A 330 -1.04 0.80 -28.86
N ILE A 331 -0.91 0.79 -30.19
CA ILE A 331 0.00 -0.13 -30.90
C ILE A 331 1.20 0.64 -31.46
N ILE A 332 2.39 0.07 -31.26
CA ILE A 332 3.60 0.41 -32.00
C ILE A 332 4.04 -0.81 -32.78
N TYR A 333 4.05 -0.71 -34.10
CA TYR A 333 4.69 -1.74 -34.92
C TYR A 333 6.17 -1.49 -35.05
N PHE A 334 6.96 -2.56 -35.17
CA PHE A 334 8.32 -2.47 -35.66
C PHE A 334 8.56 -3.38 -36.85
N SER A 335 9.47 -2.99 -37.75
CA SER A 335 9.82 -3.77 -38.95
C SER A 335 11.26 -3.50 -39.37
N MET A 336 11.92 -4.48 -39.97
CA MET A 336 13.22 -4.27 -40.63
C MET A 336 13.08 -3.60 -42.01
N GLN A 337 11.85 -3.36 -42.48
CA GLN A 337 11.56 -2.88 -43.84
C GLN A 337 10.75 -1.58 -43.80
N SER A 338 11.29 -0.51 -44.36
CA SER A 338 10.56 0.77 -44.47
C SER A 338 9.33 0.74 -45.39
N ASP A 339 9.25 -0.27 -46.27
CA ASP A 339 8.16 -0.43 -47.25
C ASP A 339 7.06 -1.40 -46.82
N ASN A 340 7.16 -1.99 -45.63
CA ASN A 340 6.18 -2.90 -45.07
C ASN A 340 4.76 -2.27 -45.04
N LEU A 341 3.78 -2.99 -45.58
CA LEU A 341 2.42 -2.47 -45.78
C LEU A 341 1.67 -2.25 -44.45
N ILE A 342 1.95 -3.07 -43.43
CA ILE A 342 1.32 -2.95 -42.11
C ILE A 342 1.76 -1.65 -41.45
N ILE A 343 3.07 -1.37 -41.43
CA ILE A 343 3.57 -0.13 -40.83
C ILE A 343 3.11 1.11 -41.60
N LYS A 344 3.07 1.05 -42.95
CA LYS A 344 2.60 2.16 -43.78
C LYS A 344 1.15 2.50 -43.51
N LYS A 345 0.28 1.48 -43.50
CA LYS A 345 -1.13 1.66 -43.19
C LYS A 345 -1.31 2.20 -41.77
N HIS A 346 -0.64 1.61 -40.79
CA HIS A 346 -0.72 2.06 -39.39
C HIS A 346 -0.30 3.51 -39.20
N MET A 347 0.77 3.95 -39.88
CA MET A 347 1.21 5.34 -39.83
C MET A 347 0.19 6.30 -40.49
N LEU A 348 -0.41 5.91 -41.62
CA LEU A 348 -1.47 6.70 -42.26
C LEU A 348 -2.71 6.84 -41.36
N ASP A 349 -3.02 5.81 -40.57
CA ASP A 349 -4.10 5.81 -39.59
C ASP A 349 -3.74 6.58 -38.29
N GLY A 350 -2.59 7.27 -38.23
CA GLY A 350 -2.14 8.05 -37.07
C GLY A 350 -1.35 7.27 -36.02
N GLY A 351 -1.09 5.98 -36.28
CA GLY A 351 -0.30 5.11 -35.44
C GLY A 351 1.21 5.39 -35.54
N LYS A 352 1.97 4.89 -34.55
CA LYS A 352 3.43 4.98 -34.53
C LYS A 352 4.07 3.69 -35.01
N ALA A 353 5.15 3.79 -35.78
CA ALA A 353 5.95 2.64 -36.18
C ALA A 353 7.44 2.92 -36.05
N VAL A 354 8.22 1.87 -35.81
CA VAL A 354 9.69 1.89 -35.80
C VAL A 354 10.20 1.02 -36.94
N PHE A 355 11.04 1.56 -37.83
CA PHE A 355 11.51 0.80 -38.98
C PHE A 355 12.90 1.20 -39.43
N ILE A 356 13.54 0.34 -40.21
CA ILE A 356 14.85 0.62 -40.79
C ILE A 356 14.68 1.35 -42.12
N LYS A 357 15.33 2.52 -42.26
CA LYS A 357 15.40 3.29 -43.50
C LYS A 357 16.79 3.91 -43.66
N ASP A 358 17.40 3.73 -44.83
CA ASP A 358 18.71 4.33 -45.18
C ASP A 358 19.84 4.06 -44.15
N GLY A 359 19.83 2.89 -43.52
CA GLY A 359 20.81 2.49 -42.50
C GLY A 359 20.55 3.04 -41.09
N TYR A 360 19.41 3.68 -40.86
CA TYR A 360 18.98 4.19 -39.56
C TYR A 360 17.75 3.45 -39.04
N ILE A 361 17.68 3.27 -37.72
CA ILE A 361 16.43 3.02 -37.02
C ILE A 361 15.67 4.35 -36.99
N CYS A 362 14.47 4.37 -37.54
CA CYS A 362 13.58 5.52 -37.59
C CYS A 362 12.31 5.26 -36.79
N ILE A 363 11.74 6.31 -36.20
CA ILE A 363 10.36 6.30 -35.71
C ILE A 363 9.52 7.24 -36.58
N GLY A 364 8.29 6.86 -36.88
CA GLY A 364 7.38 7.74 -37.61
C GLY A 364 5.92 7.64 -37.21
N ASP A 365 5.21 8.74 -37.50
CA ASP A 365 3.75 8.89 -37.47
C ASP A 365 3.30 9.70 -38.70
N CYS A 366 2.25 9.25 -39.40
CA CYS A 366 1.77 9.87 -40.65
C CYS A 366 2.91 10.25 -41.62
N ASP A 367 3.20 11.55 -41.76
CA ASP A 367 4.22 12.11 -42.66
C ASP A 367 5.55 12.43 -41.95
N ASN A 368 5.62 12.30 -40.62
CA ASN A 368 6.82 12.59 -39.85
C ASN A 368 7.66 11.33 -39.69
N VAL A 369 8.85 11.31 -40.28
CA VAL A 369 9.85 10.25 -40.05
C VAL A 369 11.09 10.87 -39.42
N LYS A 370 11.44 10.40 -38.23
CA LYS A 370 12.61 10.86 -37.48
C LYS A 370 13.65 9.74 -37.33
N PRO A 371 14.90 9.93 -37.80
CA PRO A 371 15.98 8.99 -37.50
C PRO A 371 16.33 9.04 -36.01
N LEU A 372 16.54 7.87 -35.40
CA LEU A 372 16.89 7.72 -33.98
C LEU A 372 18.36 7.33 -33.80
N LEU A 373 18.81 6.29 -34.49
CA LEU A 373 20.14 5.71 -34.32
C LEU A 373 20.61 5.07 -35.63
N ALA A 374 21.87 5.26 -36.01
CA ALA A 374 22.43 4.54 -37.15
C ALA A 374 22.70 3.09 -36.72
N ILE A 375 22.36 2.11 -37.58
CA ILE A 375 22.52 0.68 -37.25
C ILE A 375 23.97 0.33 -36.96
N LYS A 376 24.90 0.96 -37.68
CA LYS A 376 26.35 0.78 -37.51
C LYS A 376 26.86 1.21 -36.12
N ASP A 377 26.09 2.00 -35.37
CA ASP A 377 26.46 2.49 -34.05
C ASP A 377 25.90 1.59 -32.93
N ILE A 378 25.16 0.54 -33.28
CA ILE A 378 24.69 -0.49 -32.34
C ILE A 378 25.86 -1.44 -32.07
N PRO A 379 26.31 -1.59 -30.80
CA PRO A 379 27.51 -2.38 -30.44
C PRO A 379 27.47 -3.85 -30.80
#